data_AF-A0A364K0F9-F1
#
_entry.id   AF-A0A364K0F9-F1
#
_cell.length_a   1.000
_cell.length_b   1.000
_cell.length_c   1.000
_cell.angle_alpha   90.00
_cell.angle_beta   90.00
_cell.angle_gamma   90.00
#
_symmetry.space_group_name_H-M   'P 1'
#
loop_
_entity.id
_entity.type
_entity.pdbx_description
1 polymer ?
#
loop_
_entity_poly.entity_id
_entity_poly.type
_entity_poly.pdbx_seq_one_letter_code
_entity_poly.pdbx_strand_id
1 'polypeptide(L)'
;MYNKNDSLTREYIQNEIKVTLDLVYLLTGENETRFDIDKWTYDHNGNVFLNEKFIVNDFRIVEHLKNIEHLEAILKRLEGGDNDGTL
;
A
#
# COMPACT_ATOMS: atom_id res chain seq x y z
N MET A 1 14.46 -23.85 6.27
CA MET A 1 13.94 -23.58 7.63
C MET A 1 13.31 -22.20 7.58
N TYR A 2 11.99 -22.09 7.73
CA TYR A 2 11.33 -20.80 7.86
C TYR A 2 11.79 -20.15 9.18
N ASN A 3 12.41 -18.98 9.11
CA ASN A 3 12.84 -18.28 10.31
C ASN A 3 11.58 -17.74 11.02
N LYS A 4 11.40 -18.07 12.30
CA LYS A 4 10.24 -17.61 13.10
C LYS A 4 10.12 -16.09 13.10
N ASN A 5 11.24 -15.39 12.94
CA ASN A 5 11.30 -13.94 12.80
C ASN A 5 10.67 -13.44 11.49
N ASP A 6 10.81 -14.17 10.38
CA ASP A 6 10.21 -13.80 9.09
C ASP A 6 8.69 -13.93 9.15
N SER A 7 8.18 -14.92 9.90
CA SER A 7 6.73 -15.08 10.12
C SER A 7 6.13 -13.90 10.88
N LEU A 8 6.77 -13.48 11.98
CA LEU A 8 6.31 -12.33 12.78
C LEU A 8 6.44 -11.01 12.01
N THR A 9 7.52 -10.86 11.23
CA THR A 9 7.73 -9.66 10.40
C THR A 9 6.69 -9.56 9.29
N ARG A 10 6.33 -10.67 8.65
CA ARG A 10 5.25 -10.70 7.64
C ARG A 10 3.89 -10.33 8.25
N GLU A 11 3.56 -10.89 9.42
CA GLU A 11 2.31 -10.57 10.11
C GLU A 11 2.23 -9.09 10.48
N TYR A 12 3.34 -8.51 10.96
CA TYR A 12 3.44 -7.08 11.24
C TYR A 12 3.19 -6.24 9.97
N ILE A 13 3.88 -6.55 8.87
CA ILE A 13 3.74 -5.83 7.59
C ILE A 13 2.31 -5.93 7.05
N GLN A 14 1.71 -7.11 7.08
CA GLN A 14 0.32 -7.32 6.64
C GLN A 14 -0.65 -6.50 7.48
N ASN A 15 -0.43 -6.39 8.78
CA ASN A 15 -1.25 -5.57 9.67
C ASN A 15 -1.08 -4.06 9.38
N GLU A 16 0.14 -3.59 9.15
CA GLU A 16 0.40 -2.18 8.77
C GLU A 16 -0.26 -1.81 7.43
N ILE A 17 -0.16 -2.70 6.42
CA ILE A 17 -0.87 -2.52 5.14
C ILE A 17 -2.37 -2.41 5.39
N LYS A 18 -2.95 -3.32 6.16
CA LYS A 18 -4.38 -3.31 6.46
C LYS A 18 -4.82 -2.02 7.15
N VAL A 19 -4.14 -1.62 8.23
CA VAL A 19 -4.47 -0.38 8.95
C VAL A 19 -4.36 0.84 8.04
N THR A 20 -3.36 0.87 7.16
CA THR A 20 -3.18 1.97 6.21
C THR A 20 -4.34 2.03 5.19
N LEU A 21 -4.83 0.87 4.73
CA LEU A 21 -5.99 0.79 3.85
C LEU A 21 -7.28 1.22 4.55
N ASP A 22 -7.50 0.79 5.80
CA ASP A 22 -8.65 1.21 6.62
C ASP A 22 -8.66 2.75 6.78
N LEU A 23 -7.50 3.38 6.93
CA LEU A 23 -7.38 4.84 7.01
C LEU A 23 -7.75 5.51 5.68
N VAL A 24 -7.28 4.99 4.54
CA VAL A 24 -7.64 5.52 3.23
C VAL A 24 -9.15 5.37 2.98
N TYR A 25 -9.74 4.24 3.38
CA TYR A 25 -11.20 4.05 3.33
C TYR A 25 -11.94 5.11 4.14
N LEU A 26 -11.54 5.34 5.39
CA LEU A 26 -12.19 6.34 6.25
C LEU A 26 -12.12 7.76 5.67
N LEU A 27 -11.05 8.09 4.95
CA LEU A 27 -10.87 9.40 4.34
C LEU A 27 -11.62 9.57 3.01
N THR A 28 -11.89 8.47 2.30
CA THR A 28 -12.45 8.51 0.94
C THR A 28 -13.90 8.02 0.83
N GLY A 29 -14.34 7.18 1.78
CA GLY A 29 -15.64 6.51 1.76
C GLY A 29 -15.77 5.38 0.72
N GLU A 30 -14.69 4.99 0.05
CA GLU A 30 -14.69 4.03 -1.07
C GLU A 30 -14.15 2.65 -0.65
N ASN A 31 -15.02 1.64 -0.67
CA ASN A 31 -14.85 0.34 0.00
C ASN A 31 -13.58 -0.46 -0.40
N GLU A 32 -12.95 -1.07 0.61
CA GLU A 32 -11.61 -1.69 0.63
C GLU A 32 -11.47 -3.01 -0.14
N THR A 33 -12.58 -3.64 -0.53
CA THR A 33 -12.59 -5.06 -0.89
C THR A 33 -11.82 -5.43 -2.17
N ARG A 34 -11.31 -4.46 -2.93
CA ARG A 34 -10.39 -4.67 -4.07
C ARG A 34 -9.58 -3.39 -4.32
N PHE A 35 -8.58 -3.13 -3.49
CA PHE A 35 -7.51 -2.18 -3.82
C PHE A 35 -6.68 -2.76 -4.97
N ASP A 36 -7.03 -2.41 -6.20
CA ASP A 36 -6.04 -2.39 -7.29
C ASP A 36 -5.25 -1.10 -7.10
N ILE A 37 -4.05 -1.17 -6.51
CA ILE A 37 -3.12 -0.04 -6.41
C ILE A 37 -2.93 0.64 -7.77
N ASP A 38 -2.96 -0.13 -8.86
CA ASP A 38 -2.90 0.36 -10.24
C ASP A 38 -4.03 1.33 -10.63
N LYS A 39 -5.13 1.40 -9.86
CA LYS A 39 -6.23 2.36 -10.07
C LYS A 39 -6.01 3.70 -9.38
N TRP A 40 -5.00 3.78 -8.52
CA TRP A 40 -4.59 5.00 -7.84
C TRP A 40 -3.56 5.73 -8.68
N THR A 41 -3.80 6.99 -8.98
CA THR A 41 -2.83 7.84 -9.68
C THR A 41 -2.64 9.15 -8.93
N TYR A 42 -1.45 9.71 -9.07
CA TYR A 42 -1.06 10.96 -8.42
C TYR A 42 -0.53 11.92 -9.47
N ASP A 43 -0.94 13.19 -9.41
CA ASP A 43 -0.34 14.22 -10.25
C ASP A 43 0.90 14.85 -9.57
N HIS A 44 1.61 15.71 -10.30
CA HIS A 44 2.78 16.43 -9.79
C HIS A 44 2.45 17.43 -8.67
N ASN A 45 1.16 17.72 -8.43
CA ASN A 45 0.69 18.59 -7.34
C ASN A 45 0.31 17.80 -6.08
N GLY A 46 0.41 16.46 -6.11
CA GLY A 46 0.02 15.60 -5.01
C GLY A 46 -1.49 15.38 -4.93
N ASN A 47 -2.26 15.66 -5.99
CA ASN A 47 -3.67 15.28 -6.05
C ASN A 47 -3.79 13.77 -6.25
N VAL A 48 -4.79 13.17 -5.61
CA VAL A 48 -5.04 11.73 -5.67
C VAL A 48 -6.25 11.46 -6.54
N PHE A 49 -6.14 10.48 -7.42
CA PHE A 49 -7.25 10.02 -8.25
C PHE A 49 -7.44 8.53 -8.09
N LEU A 50 -8.69 8.11 -7.93
CA LEU A 50 -9.10 6.71 -7.93
C LEU A 50 -10.03 6.49 -9.13
N ASN A 51 -9.63 5.64 -10.09
CA ASN A 51 -10.39 5.46 -11.35
C ASN A 51 -10.74 6.81 -12.02
N GLU A 52 -9.75 7.68 -12.18
CA GLU A 52 -9.89 9.03 -12.76
C GLU A 52 -10.79 10.00 -11.97
N LYS A 53 -11.39 9.57 -10.85
CA LYS A 53 -12.13 10.45 -9.96
C LYS A 53 -11.19 11.13 -8.99
N PHE A 54 -11.25 12.46 -8.97
CA PHE A 54 -10.49 13.26 -8.02
C PHE A 54 -10.97 12.99 -6.59
N ILE A 55 -10.01 12.64 -5.73
CA ILE A 55 -10.20 12.51 -4.29
C ILE A 55 -9.58 13.75 -3.65
N VAL A 56 -10.40 14.52 -2.92
CA VAL A 56 -9.91 15.67 -2.16
C VAL A 56 -8.89 15.17 -1.15
N ASN A 57 -7.62 15.54 -1.38
CA ASN A 57 -6.49 15.04 -0.63
C ASN A 57 -6.25 15.89 0.62
N ASP A 58 -6.38 15.30 1.80
CA ASP A 58 -5.61 15.73 2.97
C ASP A 58 -4.25 15.02 2.82
N PHE A 59 -3.17 15.77 2.56
CA PHE A 59 -1.80 15.37 2.13
C PHE A 59 -1.28 13.97 2.56
N ARG A 60 -1.82 13.45 3.65
CA ARG A 60 -1.61 12.15 4.28
C ARG A 60 -1.99 10.95 3.40
N ILE A 61 -3.01 11.03 2.53
CA ILE A 61 -3.43 9.86 1.71
C ILE A 61 -2.30 9.40 0.78
N VAL A 62 -1.58 10.33 0.17
CA VAL A 62 -0.43 10.02 -0.70
C VAL A 62 0.69 9.32 0.07
N GLU A 63 0.98 9.78 1.28
CA GLU A 63 2.01 9.17 2.13
C GLU A 63 1.60 7.75 2.57
N HIS A 64 0.33 7.57 2.93
CA HIS A 64 -0.23 6.26 3.26
C HIS A 64 -0.13 5.27 2.09
N LEU A 65 -0.47 5.69 0.88
CA LEU A 65 -0.40 4.80 -0.28
C LEU A 65 1.05 4.47 -0.69
N LYS A 66 1.97 5.44 -0.62
CA LYS A 66 3.42 5.17 -0.80
C LYS A 66 3.97 4.18 0.22
N ASN A 67 3.50 4.27 1.47
CA ASN A 67 3.87 3.30 2.50
C ASN A 67 3.39 1.89 2.14
N ILE A 68 2.18 1.74 1.58
CA ILE A 68 1.66 0.43 1.15
C ILE A 68 2.55 -0.16 0.05
N GLU A 69 2.88 0.59 -1.01
CA GLU A 69 3.75 0.12 -2.10
C GLU A 69 5.10 -0.39 -1.56
N HIS A 70 5.68 0.34 -0.60
CA HIS A 70 6.94 -0.06 0.04
C HIS A 70 6.78 -1.34 0.87
N LEU A 71 5.71 -1.44 1.67
CA LEU A 71 5.42 -2.59 2.52
C LEU A 71 5.14 -3.86 1.70
N GLU A 72 4.42 -3.75 0.58
CA GLU A 72 4.17 -4.87 -0.35
C GLU A 72 5.47 -5.37 -0.99
N ALA A 73 6.37 -4.44 -1.37
CA ALA A 73 7.68 -4.81 -1.89
C ALA A 73 8.53 -5.59 -0.85
N ILE A 74 8.46 -5.22 0.43
CA ILE A 74 9.11 -5.96 1.51
C ILE A 74 8.45 -7.32 1.71
N LEU A 75 7.12 -7.39 1.72
CA LEU A 75 6.37 -8.63 1.89
C LEU A 75 6.73 -9.65 0.80
N LYS A 76 6.76 -9.22 -0.47
CA LYS A 76 7.16 -10.03 -1.62
C LYS A 76 8.57 -10.61 -1.46
N ARG A 77 9.51 -9.81 -0.93
CA ARG A 77 10.89 -10.27 -0.63
C ARG A 77 10.90 -11.33 0.48
N LEU A 78 10.13 -11.14 1.54
CA LEU A 78 10.03 -12.09 2.66
C LEU A 78 9.33 -13.40 2.26
N GLU A 79 8.47 -13.37 1.24
CA GLU A 79 7.81 -14.55 0.67
C GLU A 79 8.69 -15.32 -0.31
N GLY A 80 9.92 -14.85 -0.56
CA GLY A 80 10.85 -15.49 -1.49
C GLY A 80 10.55 -15.17 -2.95
N GLY A 81 9.83 -14.09 -3.24
CA GLY A 81 9.68 -13.59 -4.61
C GLY A 81 11.02 -13.08 -5.14
N ASP A 82 11.43 -13.62 -6.29
CA ASP A 82 12.62 -13.17 -7.02
C ASP A 82 12.54 -11.65 -7.26
N ASN A 83 13.52 -10.92 -6.71
CA ASN A 83 13.83 -9.56 -7.14
C ASN A 83 14.69 -9.65 -8.42
N ASP A 84 14.10 -10.04 -9.54
CA ASP A 84 14.68 -9.72 -10.85
C ASP A 84 13.97 -8.45 -11.36
N GLY A 85 14.54 -7.25 -11.29
CA GLY A 85 15.89 -6.85 -10.88
C GLY A 85 16.05 -5.33 -11.07
N THR A 86 17.25 -4.82 -10.77
CA THR A 86 17.75 -3.45 -11.04
C THR A 86 17.12 -2.28 -10.28
N LEU A 87 18.02 -1.52 -9.61
CA LEU A 87 17.85 -0.11 -9.21
C LEU A 87 17.56 0.78 -10.42
#